data_AF-V7PTR9-F1
#
_entry.id   AF-V7PTR9-F1
#
_cell.length_a   1.000
_cell.length_b   1.000
_cell.length_c   1.000
_cell.angle_alpha   90.00
_cell.angle_beta   90.00
_cell.angle_gamma   90.00
#
_symmetry.space_group_name_H-M   'P 1'
#
loop_
_entity.id
_entity.type
_entity.pdbx_description
1 polymer ?
#
loop_
_entity_poly.entity_id
_entity_poly.type
_entity_poly.pdbx_seq_one_letter_code
_entity_poly.pdbx_strand_id
1 'polypeptide(L)'
;MTMEFGGSNYFRFRLALSLISGKEITIKNIRKKNSHKKTSKDEEIDDNEINEGLQEYEAKILKLIDKLCDDTIIKINEDGDELYFKPGFLIGNVNDEVKISDLNNTFHCGNERSISYFLEFLIMIVPFFKNPVKLLLKGITDDQIDRTVYTCKIVCENFFKTFLNVNDDFLNITILKRGTKLDATGEVSFFMNNLKMVNSFDMHDAGLVKKITGTIVCNKMSMIFRNKIVNCAKKNLHNFTPYVSIEVEKEKKNNYTNKNNSQNNFMSLSLFAQTKNKCIYGTDLYVDKFMLQHVKDMLNSRTEDNLSMQLGEHKWDEGQVDENDEEKEEEEVEEDEEDEEEEEKDDEEEEEDENEEDENEEVEEDDENEEEEDEDENEEEEDEDEEVEEDDENEEEEDAEVEEDEGEEKEKKHQLNNRGISTFKDENKEMNNISNIDASKDALKTLHDVDIYERLGFFISLKLMNEIKGLSSIDSSYQWLPLLYMALANDTAVSKISLSALKPYSIVLIRLLRDFFSVVFDIQKVEKSQIEYSYLIKCVGIGYRNFSKKTF
;
A
#
# COMPACT_ATOMS: atom_id res chain seq x y z
N MET A 1 -7.74 33.72 9.62
CA MET A 1 -8.34 33.63 8.28
C MET A 1 -8.55 32.15 7.99
N THR A 2 -9.78 31.73 7.73
CA THR A 2 -10.13 30.34 7.38
C THR A 2 -9.71 30.06 5.93
N MET A 3 -9.19 28.87 5.65
CA MET A 3 -8.95 28.44 4.27
C MET A 3 -10.19 27.71 3.73
N GLU A 4 -10.71 28.14 2.58
CA GLU A 4 -11.86 27.47 1.95
C GLU A 4 -11.43 26.52 0.82
N PHE A 5 -12.11 25.39 0.69
CA PHE A 5 -11.84 24.37 -0.33
C PHE A 5 -13.13 23.78 -0.91
N GLY A 6 -13.16 23.51 -2.21
CA GLY A 6 -14.27 22.82 -2.88
C GLY A 6 -14.11 21.29 -2.93
N GLY A 7 -15.23 20.57 -2.81
CA GLY A 7 -15.38 19.15 -3.12
C GLY A 7 -14.74 18.18 -2.12
N SER A 8 -15.05 16.88 -2.26
CA SER A 8 -14.51 15.80 -1.40
C SER A 8 -13.07 15.37 -1.72
N ASN A 9 -12.51 15.82 -2.84
CA ASN A 9 -11.19 15.36 -3.27
C ASN A 9 -10.09 15.83 -2.29
N TYR A 10 -9.10 14.96 -2.06
CA TYR A 10 -7.94 15.22 -1.20
C TYR A 10 -8.28 15.48 0.29
N PHE A 11 -9.48 15.12 0.75
CA PHE A 11 -9.99 15.29 2.13
C PHE A 11 -8.96 14.99 3.23
N ARG A 12 -8.29 13.82 3.16
CA ARG A 12 -7.24 13.42 4.11
C ARG A 12 -6.10 14.43 4.23
N PHE A 13 -5.61 14.97 3.10
CA PHE A 13 -4.52 15.96 3.13
C PHE A 13 -5.00 17.27 3.73
N ARG A 14 -6.18 17.76 3.34
CA ARG A 14 -6.71 19.03 3.88
C ARG A 14 -6.83 18.97 5.41
N LEU A 15 -7.34 17.86 5.95
CA LEU A 15 -7.40 17.63 7.40
C LEU A 15 -6.01 17.46 8.04
N ALA A 16 -5.12 16.66 7.46
CA ALA A 16 -3.79 16.43 8.02
C ALA A 16 -2.94 17.71 8.07
N LEU A 17 -2.96 18.50 6.99
CA LEU A 17 -2.22 19.76 6.89
C LEU A 17 -2.84 20.84 7.77
N SER A 18 -4.18 20.87 7.93
CA SER A 18 -4.86 21.70 8.92
C SER A 18 -4.40 21.36 10.35
N LEU A 19 -4.39 20.07 10.71
CA LEU A 19 -3.93 19.58 12.02
C LEU A 19 -2.46 19.94 12.32
N ILE A 20 -1.57 19.82 11.34
CA ILE A 20 -0.13 20.12 11.52
C ILE A 20 0.13 21.63 11.55
N SER A 21 -0.60 22.43 10.75
CA SER A 21 -0.42 23.89 10.66
C SER A 21 -1.19 24.70 11.70
N GLY A 22 -2.21 24.13 12.34
CA GLY A 22 -3.16 24.87 13.17
C GLY A 22 -4.14 25.77 12.39
N LYS A 23 -4.11 25.77 11.04
CA LYS A 23 -5.00 26.59 10.21
C LYS A 23 -6.41 25.99 10.15
N GLU A 24 -7.42 26.82 10.45
CA GLU A 24 -8.84 26.46 10.31
C GLU A 24 -9.25 26.35 8.83
N ILE A 25 -10.11 25.38 8.52
CA ILE A 25 -10.56 25.13 7.14
C ILE A 25 -12.08 24.98 7.04
N THR A 26 -12.62 25.36 5.87
CA THR A 26 -14.00 25.06 5.45
C THR A 26 -13.94 24.25 4.15
N ILE A 27 -14.62 23.12 4.08
CA ILE A 27 -14.78 22.33 2.86
C ILE A 27 -16.25 22.38 2.44
N LYS A 28 -16.53 22.92 1.24
CA LYS A 28 -17.89 23.11 0.69
C LYS A 28 -18.13 22.19 -0.51
N ASN A 29 -19.40 22.00 -0.89
CA ASN A 29 -19.83 21.22 -2.05
C ASN A 29 -19.31 19.76 -2.06
N ILE A 30 -19.26 19.10 -0.89
CA ILE A 30 -18.91 17.69 -0.75
C ILE A 30 -20.01 16.85 -1.44
N ARG A 31 -19.73 16.28 -2.62
CA ARG A 31 -20.65 15.40 -3.36
C ARG A 31 -22.06 15.98 -3.64
N LYS A 32 -22.17 17.30 -3.74
CA LYS A 32 -23.42 18.00 -4.09
C LYS A 32 -23.81 17.64 -5.53
N LYS A 33 -24.98 17.04 -5.76
CA LYS A 33 -25.47 16.76 -7.13
C LYS A 33 -25.88 18.08 -7.80
N ASN A 34 -25.39 18.35 -9.01
CA ASN A 34 -25.81 19.50 -9.80
C ASN A 34 -27.31 19.36 -10.16
N SER A 35 -28.14 20.21 -9.55
CA SER A 35 -29.62 20.19 -9.64
C SER A 35 -30.19 20.34 -11.06
N HIS A 36 -29.35 20.69 -12.05
CA HIS A 36 -29.73 20.95 -13.43
C HIS A 36 -29.73 19.71 -14.35
N LYS A 37 -29.08 18.58 -14.00
CA LYS A 37 -29.25 17.32 -14.77
C LYS A 37 -30.56 16.63 -14.37
N LYS A 38 -31.69 17.12 -14.90
CA LYS A 38 -33.05 16.62 -14.58
C LYS A 38 -33.95 16.37 -15.80
N THR A 39 -33.35 15.87 -16.87
CA THR A 39 -33.97 15.20 -18.03
C THR A 39 -32.94 14.19 -18.56
N SER A 40 -33.28 12.98 -18.96
CA SER A 40 -34.61 12.38 -19.23
C SER A 40 -35.16 11.50 -18.09
N LYS A 41 -36.42 11.09 -18.24
CA LYS A 41 -36.94 9.88 -17.57
C LYS A 41 -36.62 8.67 -18.46
N ASP A 42 -36.74 7.48 -17.89
CA ASP A 42 -36.62 6.18 -18.59
C ASP A 42 -35.18 5.78 -18.95
N GLU A 43 -34.24 5.96 -18.01
CA GLU A 43 -33.03 5.12 -17.91
C GLU A 43 -33.06 4.33 -16.58
N GLU A 44 -32.36 3.20 -16.53
CA GLU A 44 -32.42 2.24 -15.42
C GLU A 44 -31.74 2.79 -14.15
N ILE A 45 -32.13 2.27 -12.98
CA ILE A 45 -31.47 2.63 -11.71
C ILE A 45 -30.10 1.97 -11.70
N ASP A 46 -29.05 2.74 -11.98
CA ASP A 46 -27.68 2.36 -11.69
C ASP A 46 -27.52 2.19 -10.18
N ASP A 47 -27.10 1.01 -9.72
CA ASP A 47 -26.84 0.69 -8.30
C ASP A 47 -25.74 1.59 -7.67
N ASN A 48 -25.06 2.41 -8.47
CA ASN A 48 -24.06 3.39 -8.06
C ASN A 48 -24.64 4.78 -7.73
N GLU A 49 -25.79 4.89 -7.05
CA GLU A 49 -26.21 6.16 -6.44
C GLU A 49 -25.16 6.63 -5.42
N ILE A 50 -24.29 7.56 -5.84
CA ILE A 50 -23.35 8.25 -4.95
C ILE A 50 -24.18 9.07 -3.97
N ASN A 51 -24.21 8.62 -2.72
CA ASN A 51 -24.82 9.36 -1.61
C ASN A 51 -24.24 10.77 -1.55
N GLU A 52 -25.13 11.76 -1.48
CA GLU A 52 -24.77 13.17 -1.35
C GLU A 52 -24.04 13.42 -0.02
N GLY A 53 -23.12 14.38 0.00
CA GLY A 53 -22.37 14.72 1.22
C GLY A 53 -21.23 13.77 1.61
N LEU A 54 -20.90 13.85 2.90
CA LEU A 54 -19.80 13.14 3.56
C LEU A 54 -20.06 11.62 3.68
N GLN A 55 -19.08 10.79 3.30
CA GLN A 55 -19.21 9.32 3.33
C GLN A 55 -18.85 8.74 4.72
N GLU A 56 -19.21 7.47 4.99
CA GLU A 56 -18.95 6.85 6.30
C GLU A 56 -17.45 6.77 6.62
N TYR A 57 -16.60 6.48 5.62
CA TYR A 57 -15.14 6.45 5.77
C TYR A 57 -14.54 7.83 6.10
N GLU A 58 -15.18 8.92 5.69
CA GLU A 58 -14.74 10.30 5.97
C GLU A 58 -15.20 10.75 7.35
N ALA A 59 -16.47 10.49 7.68
CA ALA A 59 -17.00 10.67 9.02
C ALA A 59 -16.23 9.84 10.08
N LYS A 60 -15.69 8.68 9.69
CA LYS A 60 -14.79 7.89 10.53
C LYS A 60 -13.40 8.49 10.69
N ILE A 61 -12.84 9.17 9.68
CA ILE A 61 -11.61 9.96 9.91
C ILE A 61 -11.88 11.11 10.88
N LEU A 62 -12.99 11.83 10.75
CA LEU A 62 -13.35 12.88 11.72
C LEU A 62 -13.46 12.33 13.16
N LYS A 63 -14.12 11.18 13.34
CA LYS A 63 -14.20 10.46 14.64
C LYS A 63 -12.86 9.89 15.12
N LEU A 64 -11.89 9.67 14.23
CA LEU A 64 -10.54 9.25 14.61
C LEU A 64 -9.70 10.43 15.10
N ILE A 65 -9.88 11.62 14.51
CA ILE A 65 -9.26 12.87 14.96
C ILE A 65 -9.80 13.25 16.35
N ASP A 66 -11.13 13.32 16.49
CA ASP A 66 -11.87 13.61 17.73
C ASP A 66 -11.47 12.68 18.90
N LYS A 67 -11.08 11.44 18.61
CA LYS A 67 -10.60 10.44 19.58
C LYS A 67 -9.11 10.56 19.95
N LEU A 68 -8.36 11.40 19.25
CA LEU A 68 -6.89 11.50 19.35
C LEU A 68 -6.38 12.93 19.66
N CYS A 69 -7.25 13.94 19.50
CA CYS A 69 -6.89 15.36 19.55
C CYS A 69 -7.93 16.18 20.36
N ASP A 70 -7.50 16.81 21.46
CA ASP A 70 -8.36 17.62 22.32
C ASP A 70 -8.69 18.99 21.68
N ASP A 71 -9.79 19.62 22.08
CA ASP A 71 -10.26 20.94 21.60
C ASP A 71 -10.49 21.08 20.08
N THR A 72 -10.56 19.98 19.34
CA THR A 72 -10.93 19.98 17.90
C THR A 72 -12.40 20.36 17.74
N ILE A 73 -12.74 21.33 16.87
CA ILE A 73 -14.14 21.69 16.59
C ILE A 73 -14.51 21.27 15.17
N ILE A 74 -15.42 20.30 15.09
CA ILE A 74 -15.94 19.72 13.85
C ILE A 74 -17.42 20.10 13.73
N LYS A 75 -17.80 20.84 12.67
CA LYS A 75 -19.19 21.22 12.39
C LYS A 75 -19.56 20.84 10.96
N ILE A 76 -20.64 20.08 10.81
CA ILE A 76 -21.15 19.59 9.52
C ILE A 76 -22.54 20.21 9.31
N ASN A 77 -22.86 20.64 8.09
CA ASN A 77 -24.19 21.14 7.70
C ASN A 77 -25.27 20.04 7.82
N GLU A 78 -26.56 20.42 7.90
CA GLU A 78 -27.68 19.46 7.94
C GLU A 78 -27.69 18.54 6.70
N ASP A 79 -27.32 19.07 5.53
CA ASP A 79 -27.23 18.32 4.26
C ASP A 79 -25.92 17.50 4.11
N GLY A 80 -24.96 17.65 5.04
CA GLY A 80 -23.67 16.93 4.99
C GLY A 80 -22.72 17.35 3.87
N ASP A 81 -23.03 18.41 3.11
CA ASP A 81 -22.28 18.90 1.96
C ASP A 81 -21.22 19.98 2.31
N GLU A 82 -21.31 20.58 3.49
CA GLU A 82 -20.30 21.49 4.04
C GLU A 82 -19.75 21.01 5.40
N LEU A 83 -18.45 21.18 5.60
CA LEU A 83 -17.70 20.89 6.82
C LEU A 83 -16.83 22.11 7.20
N TYR A 84 -17.06 22.67 8.39
CA TYR A 84 -16.10 23.55 9.06
C TYR A 84 -15.27 22.74 10.07
N PHE A 85 -13.95 22.89 10.00
CA PHE A 85 -12.98 22.16 10.81
C PHE A 85 -11.94 23.11 11.41
N LYS A 86 -11.94 23.21 12.74
CA LYS A 86 -10.88 23.85 13.53
C LYS A 86 -9.99 22.75 14.13
N PRO A 87 -8.70 22.71 13.81
CA PRO A 87 -7.78 21.73 14.40
C PRO A 87 -7.60 21.97 15.90
N GLY A 88 -7.53 20.88 16.66
CA GLY A 88 -7.24 20.87 18.09
C GLY A 88 -5.78 20.49 18.41
N PHE A 89 -5.50 20.19 19.68
CA PHE A 89 -4.17 19.78 20.14
C PHE A 89 -3.90 18.30 19.88
N LEU A 90 -2.78 18.00 19.23
CA LEU A 90 -2.35 16.64 18.90
C LEU A 90 -1.81 15.90 20.15
N ILE A 91 -2.68 15.28 20.95
CA ILE A 91 -2.26 14.63 22.20
C ILE A 91 -1.75 13.21 21.96
N GLY A 92 -2.59 12.32 21.44
CA GLY A 92 -2.28 10.88 21.36
C GLY A 92 -2.83 10.08 22.53
N ASN A 93 -2.36 8.85 22.72
CA ASN A 93 -3.04 7.90 23.62
C ASN A 93 -2.11 6.97 24.43
N VAL A 94 -0.80 6.99 24.21
CA VAL A 94 0.17 6.30 25.07
C VAL A 94 0.65 7.28 26.15
N ASN A 95 0.09 7.17 27.35
CA ASN A 95 0.48 7.99 28.49
C ASN A 95 1.37 7.19 29.44
N ASP A 96 2.35 7.85 30.09
CA ASP A 96 3.35 7.21 30.97
C ASP A 96 2.73 6.40 32.13
N GLU A 97 1.51 6.75 32.53
CA GLU A 97 0.71 6.09 33.57
C GLU A 97 0.19 4.69 33.19
N VAL A 98 0.14 4.35 31.89
CA VAL A 98 -0.47 3.12 31.36
C VAL A 98 0.52 2.35 30.51
N LYS A 99 0.82 1.11 30.90
CA LYS A 99 1.71 0.23 30.13
C LYS A 99 1.18 0.05 28.70
N ILE A 100 2.09 0.14 27.72
CA ILE A 100 1.79 0.00 26.30
C ILE A 100 1.09 -1.34 25.99
N SER A 101 1.36 -2.40 26.76
CA SER A 101 0.67 -3.70 26.68
C SER A 101 -0.85 -3.59 26.90
N ASP A 102 -1.27 -2.76 27.84
CA ASP A 102 -2.61 -2.80 28.45
C ASP A 102 -3.59 -1.86 27.73
N LEU A 103 -3.06 -0.99 26.85
CA LEU A 103 -3.82 -0.01 26.08
C LEU A 103 -4.66 -0.65 24.95
N ASN A 104 -5.83 -1.19 25.30
CA ASN A 104 -6.81 -1.74 24.34
C ASN A 104 -7.60 -0.65 23.60
N ASN A 105 -6.91 0.19 22.83
CA ASN A 105 -7.55 1.27 22.08
C ASN A 105 -8.03 0.81 20.68
N THR A 106 -9.15 0.09 20.65
CA THR A 106 -9.78 -0.40 19.40
C THR A 106 -10.47 0.72 18.61
N PHE A 107 -10.38 0.70 17.29
CA PHE A 107 -11.12 1.58 16.37
C PHE A 107 -11.65 0.80 15.15
N HIS A 108 -12.89 1.09 14.72
CA HIS A 108 -13.56 0.38 13.62
C HIS A 108 -13.59 1.24 12.34
N CYS A 109 -12.75 0.89 11.37
CA CYS A 109 -12.60 1.58 10.07
C CYS A 109 -13.81 1.41 9.14
N GLY A 110 -14.60 0.35 9.30
CA GLY A 110 -15.78 0.07 8.47
C GLY A 110 -15.50 -0.76 7.22
N ASN A 111 -16.45 -0.68 6.27
CA ASN A 111 -16.59 -1.63 5.16
C ASN A 111 -16.46 -0.96 3.77
N GLU A 112 -16.34 0.37 3.71
CA GLU A 112 -16.25 1.14 2.46
C GLU A 112 -14.82 1.21 1.92
N ARG A 113 -13.82 1.33 2.81
CA ARG A 113 -12.40 1.56 2.52
C ARG A 113 -11.50 0.67 3.37
N SER A 114 -10.25 0.49 2.93
CA SER A 114 -9.24 -0.30 3.64
C SER A 114 -8.75 0.39 4.90
N ILE A 115 -8.26 -0.38 5.87
CA ILE A 115 -7.50 0.12 7.03
C ILE A 115 -6.30 0.97 6.56
N SER A 116 -5.73 0.68 5.38
CA SER A 116 -4.69 1.51 4.74
C SER A 116 -5.10 2.98 4.57
N TYR A 117 -6.38 3.25 4.26
CA TYR A 117 -6.89 4.62 4.12
C TYR A 117 -6.70 5.45 5.40
N PHE A 118 -6.84 4.79 6.56
CA PHE A 118 -6.66 5.37 7.89
C PHE A 118 -5.20 5.33 8.35
N LEU A 119 -4.44 4.28 8.03
CA LEU A 119 -3.00 4.18 8.32
C LEU A 119 -2.20 5.29 7.65
N GLU A 120 -2.44 5.55 6.37
CA GLU A 120 -1.75 6.64 5.65
C GLU A 120 -2.04 8.00 6.31
N PHE A 121 -3.28 8.25 6.75
CA PHE A 121 -3.65 9.46 7.48
C PHE A 121 -2.95 9.56 8.84
N LEU A 122 -2.92 8.47 9.62
CA LEU A 122 -2.18 8.41 10.89
C LEU A 122 -0.68 8.68 10.69
N ILE A 123 -0.08 8.09 9.66
CA ILE A 123 1.34 8.28 9.31
C ILE A 123 1.64 9.73 8.91
N MET A 124 0.67 10.50 8.40
CA MET A 124 0.86 11.93 8.14
C MET A 124 0.94 12.76 9.44
N ILE A 125 0.14 12.45 10.46
CA ILE A 125 -0.06 13.33 11.62
C ILE A 125 0.66 12.88 12.91
N VAL A 126 0.78 11.57 13.17
CA VAL A 126 1.29 11.04 14.45
C VAL A 126 2.73 11.45 14.82
N PRO A 127 3.70 11.69 13.90
CA PRO A 127 5.00 12.21 14.30
C PRO A 127 4.94 13.54 15.07
N PHE A 128 3.89 14.33 14.86
CA PHE A 128 3.74 15.68 15.41
C PHE A 128 2.89 15.72 16.69
N PHE A 129 2.56 14.55 17.26
CA PHE A 129 1.79 14.42 18.49
C PHE A 129 2.63 14.67 19.75
N LYS A 130 1.98 14.99 20.87
CA LYS A 130 2.56 15.10 22.22
C LYS A 130 3.08 13.76 22.74
N ASN A 131 2.28 12.72 22.58
CA ASN A 131 2.51 11.35 23.05
C ASN A 131 2.44 10.37 21.87
N PRO A 132 3.05 9.17 21.94
CA PRO A 132 2.89 8.12 20.93
C PRO A 132 1.42 7.69 20.75
N VAL A 133 1.14 7.04 19.61
CA VAL A 133 -0.19 6.50 19.31
C VAL A 133 -0.12 4.99 19.09
N LYS A 134 -0.88 4.23 19.89
CA LYS A 134 -1.16 2.81 19.69
C LYS A 134 -2.65 2.60 19.44
N LEU A 135 -3.00 1.87 18.38
CA LEU A 135 -4.39 1.57 18.00
C LEU A 135 -4.54 0.14 17.49
N LEU A 136 -5.69 -0.48 17.79
CA LEU A 136 -6.13 -1.72 17.15
C LEU A 136 -7.21 -1.38 16.12
N LEU A 137 -6.80 -1.27 14.85
CA LEU A 137 -7.68 -0.93 13.73
C LEU A 137 -8.40 -2.20 13.23
N LYS A 138 -9.73 -2.13 13.09
CA LYS A 138 -10.58 -3.24 12.64
C LYS A 138 -11.38 -2.89 11.39
N GLY A 139 -11.39 -3.77 10.39
CA GLY A 139 -11.96 -3.50 9.06
C GLY A 139 -11.36 -4.36 7.95
N ILE A 140 -11.24 -3.79 6.75
CA ILE A 140 -10.69 -4.43 5.55
C ILE A 140 -9.15 -4.24 5.52
N THR A 141 -8.37 -5.27 5.18
CA THR A 141 -6.89 -5.18 5.06
C THR A 141 -6.38 -5.23 3.63
N ASP A 142 -7.17 -5.82 2.73
CA ASP A 142 -6.81 -6.16 1.36
C ASP A 142 -8.06 -5.93 0.47
N ASP A 143 -7.95 -5.05 -0.52
CA ASP A 143 -9.04 -4.61 -1.41
C ASP A 143 -8.51 -4.13 -2.79
N GLN A 144 -9.37 -3.53 -3.61
CA GLN A 144 -9.08 -3.11 -4.99
C GLN A 144 -8.90 -1.60 -5.19
N ILE A 145 -9.32 -0.78 -4.23
CA ILE A 145 -9.39 0.69 -4.32
C ILE A 145 -8.16 1.30 -3.63
N ASP A 146 -7.90 0.87 -2.40
CA ASP A 146 -6.73 1.28 -1.62
C ASP A 146 -5.53 0.33 -1.88
N ARG A 147 -4.40 0.60 -1.23
CA ARG A 147 -3.25 -0.32 -1.21
C ARG A 147 -3.34 -1.29 -0.04
N THR A 148 -2.66 -2.43 -0.14
CA THR A 148 -2.70 -3.42 0.94
C THR A 148 -2.04 -2.86 2.19
N VAL A 149 -2.54 -3.24 3.37
CA VAL A 149 -1.89 -2.88 4.65
C VAL A 149 -0.43 -3.35 4.69
N TYR A 150 -0.12 -4.44 3.97
CA TYR A 150 1.23 -4.99 3.89
C TYR A 150 2.18 -4.13 3.05
N THR A 151 1.73 -3.56 1.92
CA THR A 151 2.55 -2.61 1.16
C THR A 151 2.70 -1.28 1.91
N CYS A 152 1.64 -0.78 2.55
CA CYS A 152 1.72 0.40 3.42
C CYS A 152 2.77 0.20 4.53
N LYS A 153 2.76 -0.96 5.21
CA LYS A 153 3.81 -1.37 6.17
C LYS A 153 5.20 -1.27 5.57
N ILE A 154 5.49 -2.06 4.53
CA ILE A 154 6.85 -2.25 4.02
C ILE A 154 7.45 -0.96 3.45
N VAL A 155 6.65 -0.13 2.75
CA VAL A 155 7.13 1.13 2.19
C VAL A 155 7.37 2.17 3.29
N CYS A 156 6.43 2.34 4.23
CA CYS A 156 6.56 3.35 5.28
C CYS A 156 7.64 3.00 6.30
N GLU A 157 7.68 1.76 6.82
CA GLU A 157 8.71 1.32 7.77
C GLU A 157 10.12 1.44 7.15
N ASN A 158 10.29 1.12 5.86
CA ASN A 158 11.55 1.35 5.16
C ASN A 158 11.89 2.84 5.06
N PHE A 159 10.93 3.71 4.71
CA PHE A 159 11.17 5.15 4.58
C PHE A 159 11.67 5.78 5.88
N PHE A 160 10.97 5.56 6.99
CA PHE A 160 11.35 6.10 8.30
C PHE A 160 12.74 5.60 8.72
N LYS A 161 12.96 4.29 8.74
CA LYS A 161 14.24 3.68 9.14
C LYS A 161 15.42 4.10 8.26
N THR A 162 15.18 4.32 6.96
CA THR A 162 16.26 4.46 5.96
C THR A 162 16.65 5.90 5.66
N PHE A 163 15.67 6.80 5.59
CA PHE A 163 15.88 8.17 5.08
C PHE A 163 15.66 9.24 6.15
N LEU A 164 14.79 8.97 7.14
CA LEU A 164 14.71 9.81 8.35
C LEU A 164 15.61 9.31 9.50
N ASN A 165 16.30 8.17 9.32
CA ASN A 165 17.26 7.58 10.26
C ASN A 165 16.72 7.41 11.70
N VAL A 166 15.44 7.04 11.83
CA VAL A 166 14.81 6.80 13.14
C VAL A 166 14.87 5.31 13.52
N ASN A 167 14.83 5.03 14.83
CA ASN A 167 14.93 3.69 15.39
C ASN A 167 13.85 2.73 14.85
N ASP A 168 14.15 1.43 14.83
CA ASP A 168 13.24 0.38 14.36
C ASP A 168 11.86 0.38 15.04
N ASP A 169 11.80 0.72 16.33
CA ASP A 169 10.56 0.82 17.11
C ASP A 169 9.74 2.09 16.82
N PHE A 170 10.17 2.97 15.91
CA PHE A 170 9.47 4.21 15.61
C PHE A 170 8.10 4.01 14.95
N LEU A 171 7.98 3.02 14.05
CA LEU A 171 6.73 2.64 13.38
C LEU A 171 6.63 1.11 13.33
N ASN A 172 5.55 0.57 13.88
CA ASN A 172 5.24 -0.85 13.83
C ASN A 172 3.79 -1.06 13.37
N ILE A 173 3.63 -1.60 12.17
CA ILE A 173 2.34 -2.05 11.63
C ILE A 173 2.33 -3.58 11.64
N THR A 174 1.50 -4.17 12.49
CA THR A 174 1.38 -5.64 12.62
C THR A 174 -0.02 -6.11 12.27
N ILE A 175 -0.12 -6.85 11.15
CA ILE A 175 -1.37 -7.50 10.71
C ILE A 175 -1.59 -8.75 11.58
N LEU A 176 -2.54 -8.67 12.51
CA LEU A 176 -2.92 -9.79 13.38
C LEU A 176 -3.84 -10.74 12.60
N LYS A 177 -4.83 -10.18 11.91
CA LYS A 177 -5.84 -10.90 11.12
C LYS A 177 -6.13 -10.15 9.83
N ARG A 178 -6.28 -10.86 8.71
CA ARG A 178 -6.68 -10.28 7.42
C ARG A 178 -8.20 -10.28 7.25
N GLY A 179 -8.73 -9.28 6.56
CA GLY A 179 -10.16 -9.13 6.28
C GLY A 179 -10.41 -8.61 4.87
N THR A 180 -11.30 -9.26 4.13
CA THR A 180 -11.78 -8.80 2.81
C THR A 180 -12.97 -7.86 2.97
N LYS A 181 -13.37 -7.18 1.89
CA LYS A 181 -14.60 -6.36 1.82
C LYS A 181 -15.89 -7.10 2.21
N LEU A 182 -15.91 -8.43 2.14
CA LEU A 182 -17.09 -9.26 2.48
C LEU A 182 -17.25 -9.53 3.97
N ASP A 183 -16.13 -9.62 4.73
CA ASP A 183 -16.16 -9.87 6.17
C ASP A 183 -15.90 -8.61 7.00
N ALA A 184 -15.01 -7.73 6.53
CA ALA A 184 -14.44 -6.60 7.29
C ALA A 184 -13.91 -6.96 8.70
N THR A 185 -13.58 -8.24 8.96
CA THR A 185 -13.10 -8.73 10.27
C THR A 185 -11.57 -8.79 10.40
N GLY A 186 -10.84 -8.03 9.59
CA GLY A 186 -9.39 -7.87 9.70
C GLY A 186 -9.03 -7.01 10.90
N GLU A 187 -7.85 -7.26 11.47
CA GLU A 187 -7.37 -6.62 12.70
C GLU A 187 -5.87 -6.30 12.56
N VAL A 188 -5.51 -5.03 12.74
CA VAL A 188 -4.16 -4.49 12.55
C VAL A 188 -3.77 -3.69 13.78
N SER A 189 -2.69 -4.08 14.43
CA SER A 189 -2.06 -3.26 15.47
C SER A 189 -1.18 -2.21 14.80
N PHE A 190 -1.48 -0.95 15.06
CA PHE A 190 -0.65 0.21 14.70
C PHE A 190 0.01 0.74 15.97
N PHE A 191 1.32 0.97 15.91
CA PHE A 191 2.06 1.77 16.89
C PHE A 191 3.00 2.72 16.14
N MET A 192 3.02 3.99 16.55
CA MET A 192 3.96 4.97 16.01
C MET A 192 4.34 5.99 17.08
N ASN A 193 5.63 6.33 17.12
CA ASN A 193 6.24 7.27 18.06
C ASN A 193 6.28 8.69 17.47
N ASN A 194 6.63 9.69 18.27
CA ASN A 194 6.64 11.11 17.87
C ASN A 194 8.06 11.68 17.67
N LEU A 195 8.21 12.57 16.69
CA LEU A 195 9.43 13.28 16.36
C LEU A 195 9.45 14.66 17.02
N LYS A 196 10.65 15.18 17.32
CA LYS A 196 10.87 16.56 17.77
C LYS A 196 10.97 17.52 16.59
N MET A 197 11.64 17.07 15.52
CA MET A 197 11.89 17.76 14.26
C MET A 197 12.16 16.68 13.20
N VAL A 198 11.96 17.00 11.92
CA VAL A 198 12.30 16.11 10.80
C VAL A 198 13.62 16.59 10.18
N ASN A 199 14.57 15.70 9.95
CA ASN A 199 15.82 16.03 9.27
C ASN A 199 15.63 15.97 7.75
N SER A 200 16.27 16.86 7.00
CA SER A 200 16.33 16.76 5.54
C SER A 200 17.05 15.49 5.08
N PHE A 201 16.60 14.97 3.93
CA PHE A 201 17.06 13.69 3.39
C PHE A 201 17.23 13.72 1.87
N ASP A 202 18.11 12.87 1.36
CA ASP A 202 18.39 12.76 -0.07
C ASP A 202 18.03 11.37 -0.59
N MET A 203 17.09 11.33 -1.54
CA MET A 203 16.67 10.16 -2.30
C MET A 203 16.70 10.48 -3.81
N HIS A 204 17.66 11.26 -4.33
CA HIS A 204 17.70 11.58 -5.76
C HIS A 204 18.16 10.40 -6.65
N ASP A 205 18.96 9.46 -6.11
CA ASP A 205 19.37 8.25 -6.82
C ASP A 205 18.96 6.99 -6.05
N ALA A 206 18.27 6.07 -6.74
CA ALA A 206 17.94 4.74 -6.23
C ALA A 206 19.06 3.72 -6.50
N GLY A 207 19.86 3.93 -7.54
CA GLY A 207 20.78 2.93 -8.06
C GLY A 207 20.07 1.69 -8.61
N LEU A 208 20.84 0.63 -8.86
CA LEU A 208 20.34 -0.61 -9.45
C LEU A 208 19.45 -1.42 -8.49
N VAL A 209 18.44 -2.13 -9.03
CA VAL A 209 17.66 -3.12 -8.27
C VAL A 209 18.58 -4.24 -7.75
N LYS A 210 18.63 -4.42 -6.43
CA LYS A 210 19.47 -5.40 -5.73
C LYS A 210 18.78 -6.76 -5.61
N LYS A 211 17.50 -6.75 -5.23
CA LYS A 211 16.65 -7.96 -5.12
C LYS A 211 15.18 -7.61 -5.33
N ILE A 212 14.39 -8.61 -5.69
CA ILE A 212 12.94 -8.54 -5.69
C ILE A 212 12.41 -9.56 -4.67
N THR A 213 11.57 -9.09 -3.77
CA THR A 213 10.91 -9.88 -2.72
C THR A 213 9.40 -9.74 -2.86
N GLY A 214 8.63 -10.75 -2.49
CA GLY A 214 7.18 -10.64 -2.58
C GLY A 214 6.44 -11.73 -1.81
N THR A 215 5.16 -11.49 -1.57
CA THR A 215 4.29 -12.38 -0.79
C THR A 215 2.97 -12.56 -1.53
N ILE A 216 2.53 -13.81 -1.62
CA ILE A 216 1.22 -14.19 -2.14
C ILE A 216 0.40 -14.77 -1.01
N VAL A 217 -0.73 -14.13 -0.74
CA VAL A 217 -1.73 -14.54 0.24
C VAL A 217 -2.94 -15.01 -0.54
N CYS A 218 -3.51 -16.17 -0.20
CA CYS A 218 -4.79 -16.58 -0.74
C CYS A 218 -5.58 -17.35 0.31
N ASN A 219 -6.90 -17.28 0.23
CA ASN A 219 -7.81 -18.10 1.02
C ASN A 219 -8.48 -19.13 0.11
N LYS A 220 -8.44 -20.42 0.50
CA LYS A 220 -9.15 -21.53 -0.18
C LYS A 220 -8.74 -21.79 -1.64
N MET A 221 -7.59 -21.30 -2.10
CA MET A 221 -7.05 -21.58 -3.44
C MET A 221 -6.05 -22.76 -3.41
N SER A 222 -6.07 -23.63 -4.42
CA SER A 222 -5.17 -24.79 -4.47
C SER A 222 -3.69 -24.37 -4.60
N MET A 223 -2.77 -25.19 -4.07
CA MET A 223 -1.32 -24.92 -4.23
C MET A 223 -0.87 -24.94 -5.70
N ILE A 224 -1.55 -25.69 -6.57
CA ILE A 224 -1.24 -25.76 -8.01
C ILE A 224 -1.38 -24.37 -8.65
N PHE A 225 -2.49 -23.67 -8.36
CA PHE A 225 -2.71 -22.32 -8.86
C PHE A 225 -1.76 -21.30 -8.21
N ARG A 226 -1.54 -21.36 -6.88
CA ARG A 226 -0.56 -20.50 -6.18
C ARG A 226 0.83 -20.62 -6.83
N ASN A 227 1.29 -21.84 -7.07
CA ASN A 227 2.61 -22.11 -7.66
C ASN A 227 2.70 -21.66 -9.13
N LYS A 228 1.62 -21.77 -9.92
CA LYS A 228 1.60 -21.23 -11.30
C LYS A 228 1.81 -19.72 -11.34
N ILE A 229 1.18 -18.97 -10.43
CA ILE A 229 1.35 -17.52 -10.33
C ILE A 229 2.78 -17.17 -9.92
N VAL A 230 3.32 -17.82 -8.86
CA VAL A 230 4.72 -17.66 -8.41
C VAL A 230 5.70 -17.94 -9.55
N ASN A 231 5.51 -19.04 -10.28
CA ASN A 231 6.43 -19.48 -11.31
C ASN A 231 6.36 -18.57 -12.55
N CYS A 232 5.17 -18.11 -12.95
CA CYS A 232 5.05 -17.13 -14.03
C CYS A 232 5.68 -15.79 -13.63
N ALA A 233 5.43 -15.30 -12.41
CA ALA A 233 6.04 -14.07 -11.93
C ALA A 233 7.57 -14.15 -11.89
N LYS A 234 8.12 -15.21 -11.25
CA LYS A 234 9.57 -15.46 -11.22
C LYS A 234 10.17 -15.57 -12.62
N LYS A 235 9.53 -16.30 -13.54
CA LYS A 235 9.99 -16.44 -14.94
C LYS A 235 10.16 -15.08 -15.64
N ASN A 236 9.25 -14.14 -15.43
CA ASN A 236 9.34 -12.81 -16.04
C ASN A 236 10.39 -11.92 -15.36
N LEU A 237 10.45 -11.95 -14.02
CA LEU A 237 11.36 -11.13 -13.22
C LEU A 237 12.83 -11.61 -13.28
N HIS A 238 13.06 -12.91 -13.49
CA HIS A 238 14.39 -13.48 -13.67
C HIS A 238 15.12 -13.01 -14.94
N ASN A 239 14.40 -12.42 -15.90
CA ASN A 239 15.02 -11.74 -17.04
C ASN A 239 15.78 -10.46 -16.64
N PHE A 240 15.52 -9.93 -15.43
CA PHE A 240 16.09 -8.67 -14.93
C PHE A 240 17.01 -8.87 -13.72
N THR A 241 16.73 -9.84 -12.84
CA THR A 241 17.62 -10.19 -11.72
C THR A 241 17.48 -11.65 -11.30
N PRO A 242 18.58 -12.37 -10.98
CA PRO A 242 18.48 -13.71 -10.40
C PRO A 242 17.88 -13.68 -8.98
N TYR A 243 17.97 -12.56 -8.27
CA TYR A 243 17.58 -12.43 -6.86
C TYR A 243 16.09 -12.16 -6.68
N VAL A 244 15.23 -13.09 -7.11
CA VAL A 244 13.76 -13.01 -6.96
C VAL A 244 13.26 -14.05 -5.96
N SER A 245 12.89 -13.61 -4.74
CA SER A 245 12.08 -14.41 -3.83
C SER A 245 10.61 -14.00 -3.95
N ILE A 246 9.73 -14.99 -4.04
CA ILE A 246 8.28 -14.81 -3.84
C ILE A 246 7.84 -15.98 -2.99
N GLU A 247 7.23 -15.65 -1.86
CA GLU A 247 6.77 -16.56 -0.82
C GLU A 247 5.24 -16.67 -0.83
N VAL A 248 4.71 -17.80 -0.37
CA VAL A 248 3.27 -18.03 -0.25
C VAL A 248 2.94 -18.07 1.24
N GLU A 249 2.14 -17.10 1.72
CA GLU A 249 1.75 -17.04 3.14
C GLU A 249 0.92 -18.30 3.48
N LYS A 250 1.42 -19.12 4.40
CA LYS A 250 0.73 -20.33 4.87
C LYS A 250 -0.54 -19.91 5.62
N GLU A 251 -1.67 -20.55 5.31
CA GLU A 251 -2.96 -20.23 5.94
C GLU A 251 -2.91 -20.49 7.47
N LYS A 252 -2.80 -19.40 8.25
CA LYS A 252 -2.93 -19.43 9.72
C LYS A 252 -4.36 -19.84 10.07
N LYS A 253 -4.52 -21.00 10.71
CA LYS A 253 -5.83 -21.65 10.99
C LYS A 253 -6.84 -20.76 11.74
N ASN A 254 -6.38 -19.71 12.45
CA ASN A 254 -7.22 -18.83 13.25
C ASN A 254 -7.69 -17.57 12.51
N ASN A 255 -7.17 -17.27 11.31
CA ASN A 255 -7.43 -15.98 10.65
C ASN A 255 -8.83 -15.85 10.04
N TYR A 256 -9.56 -16.96 9.85
CA TYR A 256 -10.92 -16.96 9.29
C TYR A 256 -11.90 -17.61 10.26
N THR A 257 -12.28 -16.86 11.30
CA THR A 257 -13.11 -17.34 12.41
C THR A 257 -14.52 -17.80 11.99
N ASN A 258 -15.04 -17.30 10.88
CA ASN A 258 -16.38 -17.62 10.38
C ASN A 258 -16.37 -18.84 9.45
N LYS A 259 -16.45 -20.05 10.02
CA LYS A 259 -16.65 -21.31 9.26
C LYS A 259 -17.85 -21.27 8.29
N ASN A 260 -18.83 -20.41 8.55
CA ASN A 260 -20.05 -20.28 7.75
C ASN A 260 -19.85 -19.49 6.44
N ASN A 261 -18.85 -18.60 6.36
CA ASN A 261 -18.58 -17.83 5.13
C ASN A 261 -17.73 -18.67 4.17
N SER A 262 -18.39 -19.65 3.55
CA SER A 262 -17.85 -20.50 2.48
C SER A 262 -17.34 -19.69 1.28
N GLN A 263 -17.85 -18.48 1.05
CA GLN A 263 -17.71 -17.70 -0.18
C GLN A 263 -16.41 -16.87 -0.31
N ASN A 264 -15.67 -16.62 0.78
CA ASN A 264 -14.54 -15.67 0.79
C ASN A 264 -13.24 -16.24 0.19
N ASN A 265 -13.30 -16.64 -1.07
CA ASN A 265 -12.13 -16.94 -1.89
C ASN A 265 -11.55 -15.60 -2.38
N PHE A 266 -10.31 -15.31 -1.98
CA PHE A 266 -9.58 -14.13 -2.42
C PHE A 266 -8.10 -14.42 -2.53
N MET A 267 -7.40 -13.53 -3.21
CA MET A 267 -5.97 -13.54 -3.41
C MET A 267 -5.43 -12.11 -3.34
N SER A 268 -4.37 -11.90 -2.56
CA SER A 268 -3.64 -10.65 -2.44
C SER A 268 -2.17 -10.93 -2.74
N LEU A 269 -1.57 -10.19 -3.67
CA LEU A 269 -0.17 -10.29 -4.03
C LEU A 269 0.50 -8.94 -3.83
N SER A 270 1.66 -8.93 -3.17
CA SER A 270 2.51 -7.74 -3.08
C SER A 270 3.93 -8.09 -3.53
N LEU A 271 4.48 -7.31 -4.47
CA LEU A 271 5.89 -7.39 -4.87
C LEU A 271 6.63 -6.10 -4.53
N PHE A 272 7.86 -6.25 -4.07
CA PHE A 272 8.77 -5.21 -3.62
C PHE A 272 10.12 -5.36 -4.30
N ALA A 273 10.53 -4.39 -5.11
CA ALA A 273 11.90 -4.31 -5.63
C ALA A 273 12.73 -3.40 -4.73
N GLN A 274 13.75 -3.95 -4.07
CA GLN A 274 14.69 -3.17 -3.26
C GLN A 274 15.98 -2.90 -4.03
N THR A 275 16.43 -1.65 -4.00
CA THR A 275 17.58 -1.15 -4.75
C THR A 275 18.88 -1.16 -3.93
N LYS A 276 20.00 -0.79 -4.57
CA LYS A 276 21.29 -0.58 -3.89
C LYS A 276 21.21 0.56 -2.89
N ASN A 277 20.59 1.68 -3.25
CA ASN A 277 20.49 2.87 -2.38
C ASN A 277 19.25 2.79 -1.46
N LYS A 278 18.84 1.57 -1.09
CA LYS A 278 17.78 1.25 -0.11
C LYS A 278 16.36 1.74 -0.46
N CYS A 279 16.13 2.42 -1.58
CA CYS A 279 14.79 2.70 -2.13
C CYS A 279 14.04 1.40 -2.43
N ILE A 280 12.70 1.41 -2.25
CA ILE A 280 11.80 0.29 -2.49
C ILE A 280 10.67 0.72 -3.42
N TYR A 281 10.35 -0.11 -4.42
CA TYR A 281 9.14 0.01 -5.23
C TYR A 281 8.11 -1.04 -4.80
N GLY A 282 6.97 -0.61 -4.23
CA GLY A 282 5.89 -1.50 -3.80
C GLY A 282 4.75 -1.59 -4.82
N THR A 283 4.30 -2.81 -5.15
CA THR A 283 3.17 -3.04 -6.06
C THR A 283 2.23 -4.13 -5.56
N ASP A 284 0.93 -3.81 -5.55
CA ASP A 284 -0.13 -4.75 -5.13
C ASP A 284 -0.99 -5.24 -6.31
N LEU A 285 -1.56 -6.43 -6.15
CA LEU A 285 -2.70 -6.93 -6.92
C LEU A 285 -3.62 -7.75 -6.01
N TYR A 286 -4.85 -7.28 -5.82
CA TYR A 286 -5.90 -8.04 -5.13
C TYR A 286 -6.94 -8.54 -6.14
N VAL A 287 -7.39 -9.78 -5.96
CA VAL A 287 -8.42 -10.43 -6.77
C VAL A 287 -9.33 -11.22 -5.83
N ASP A 288 -10.61 -10.88 -5.81
CA ASP A 288 -11.65 -11.67 -5.14
C ASP A 288 -12.43 -12.55 -6.14
N LYS A 289 -13.34 -13.36 -5.60
CA LYS A 289 -14.25 -14.19 -6.38
C LYS A 289 -15.06 -13.41 -7.43
N PHE A 290 -15.46 -12.16 -7.16
CA PHE A 290 -16.30 -11.39 -8.08
C PHE A 290 -15.49 -10.90 -9.28
N MET A 291 -14.30 -10.35 -9.06
CA MET A 291 -13.39 -9.99 -10.16
C MET A 291 -12.94 -11.21 -10.95
N LEU A 292 -12.63 -12.33 -10.28
CA LEU A 292 -12.25 -13.56 -10.97
C LEU A 292 -13.40 -14.14 -11.81
N GLN A 293 -14.65 -13.91 -11.42
CA GLN A 293 -15.83 -14.29 -12.20
C GLN A 293 -16.04 -13.32 -13.39
N HIS A 294 -16.05 -12.01 -13.14
CA HIS A 294 -16.17 -10.98 -14.19
C HIS A 294 -15.09 -11.12 -15.29
N VAL A 295 -13.83 -11.41 -14.92
CA VAL A 295 -12.75 -11.68 -15.88
C VAL A 295 -13.03 -12.94 -16.71
N LYS A 296 -13.63 -13.99 -16.14
CA LYS A 296 -14.03 -15.19 -16.90
C LYS A 296 -15.16 -14.89 -17.85
N ASP A 297 -16.17 -14.14 -17.40
CA ASP A 297 -17.34 -13.82 -18.22
C ASP A 297 -16.96 -12.90 -19.40
N MET A 298 -16.06 -11.93 -19.18
CA MET A 298 -15.47 -11.10 -20.25
C MET A 298 -14.54 -11.88 -21.21
N LEU A 299 -13.95 -13.00 -20.78
CA LEU A 299 -13.21 -13.91 -21.67
C LEU A 299 -14.16 -14.82 -22.46
N ASN A 300 -15.25 -15.28 -21.84
CA ASN A 300 -16.26 -16.13 -22.49
C ASN A 300 -17.04 -15.36 -23.57
N SER A 301 -17.50 -14.14 -23.31
CA SER A 301 -18.22 -13.34 -24.32
C SER A 301 -17.37 -13.09 -25.58
N ARG A 302 -16.08 -12.77 -25.38
CA ARG A 302 -15.08 -12.66 -26.47
C ARG A 302 -14.87 -13.97 -27.25
N THR A 303 -15.30 -15.13 -26.76
CA THR A 303 -15.29 -16.38 -27.54
C THR A 303 -16.59 -16.65 -28.30
N GLU A 304 -17.72 -16.07 -27.88
CA GLU A 304 -18.99 -16.20 -28.61
C GLU A 304 -19.05 -15.24 -29.82
N ASP A 305 -18.54 -14.02 -29.69
CA ASP A 305 -18.43 -13.05 -30.80
C ASP A 305 -17.45 -13.49 -31.93
N ASN A 306 -16.60 -14.49 -31.68
CA ASN A 306 -15.56 -14.94 -32.61
C ASN A 306 -15.99 -16.09 -33.56
N LEU A 307 -17.28 -16.23 -33.85
CA LEU A 307 -17.80 -17.19 -34.85
C LEU A 307 -18.17 -16.56 -36.21
N SER A 308 -17.67 -15.36 -36.56
CA SER A 308 -17.98 -14.74 -37.86
C SER A 308 -16.95 -13.75 -38.45
N MET A 309 -15.64 -13.95 -38.27
CA MET A 309 -14.64 -13.37 -39.21
C MET A 309 -13.78 -14.44 -39.87
N GLN A 310 -13.95 -14.57 -41.18
CA GLN A 310 -13.22 -15.48 -42.05
C GLN A 310 -11.90 -14.82 -42.51
N LEU A 311 -10.80 -15.58 -42.52
CA LEU A 311 -9.50 -15.11 -43.00
C LEU A 311 -9.59 -14.57 -44.44
N GLY A 312 -9.33 -13.27 -44.60
CA GLY A 312 -9.24 -12.58 -45.88
C GLY A 312 -7.99 -11.71 -45.91
N GLU A 313 -7.10 -11.96 -46.86
CA GLU A 313 -5.92 -11.14 -47.11
C GLU A 313 -6.34 -9.83 -47.80
N HIS A 314 -5.85 -8.67 -47.33
CA HIS A 314 -5.02 -7.81 -48.18
C HIS A 314 -4.42 -6.60 -47.45
N LYS A 315 -3.15 -6.32 -47.81
CA LYS A 315 -2.45 -5.03 -47.93
C LYS A 315 -2.62 -3.95 -46.85
N TRP A 316 -1.47 -3.46 -46.42
CA TRP A 316 -1.29 -2.07 -46.01
C TRP A 316 -1.22 -1.20 -47.27
N ASP A 317 -1.78 0.02 -47.23
CA ASP A 317 -1.50 1.11 -48.16
C ASP A 317 -1.23 2.37 -47.34
N GLU A 318 -0.40 3.28 -47.85
CA GLU A 318 0.16 4.38 -47.07
C GLU A 318 -0.68 5.67 -47.17
N GLY A 319 -1.01 6.26 -46.01
CA GLY A 319 -1.11 7.71 -45.80
C GLY A 319 -2.22 8.49 -46.51
N GLN A 320 -3.16 9.00 -45.71
CA GLN A 320 -3.56 10.39 -45.84
C GLN A 320 -3.88 10.99 -44.46
N VAL A 321 -3.62 12.29 -44.30
CA VAL A 321 -3.91 13.07 -43.10
C VAL A 321 -4.87 14.18 -43.52
N ASP A 322 -6.04 14.21 -42.87
CA ASP A 322 -6.95 15.33 -42.70
C ASP A 322 -7.38 15.18 -41.22
N GLU A 323 -7.04 16.05 -40.27
CA GLU A 323 -7.55 17.42 -40.10
C GLU A 323 -9.08 17.49 -40.12
N ASN A 324 -9.71 17.16 -38.99
CA ASN A 324 -10.69 18.02 -38.26
C ASN A 324 -11.20 17.34 -36.96
N ASP A 325 -11.79 18.17 -36.10
CA ASP A 325 -12.51 17.90 -34.84
C ASP A 325 -11.70 18.03 -33.52
N GLU A 326 -11.23 19.26 -33.27
CA GLU A 326 -10.95 19.79 -31.92
C GLU A 326 -12.18 20.58 -31.38
N GLU A 327 -12.20 20.81 -30.06
CA GLU A 327 -13.24 21.52 -29.29
C GLU A 327 -14.64 20.83 -29.22
N LYS A 328 -15.54 21.06 -28.24
CA LYS A 328 -15.57 22.01 -27.10
C LYS A 328 -16.11 21.31 -25.83
N GLU A 329 -15.50 21.61 -24.67
CA GLU A 329 -16.24 21.91 -23.43
C GLU A 329 -15.57 23.16 -22.83
N GLU A 330 -16.35 24.18 -22.48
CA GLU A 330 -15.86 25.54 -22.19
C GLU A 330 -15.93 25.80 -20.67
N GLU A 331 -14.83 26.29 -20.08
CA GLU A 331 -14.82 26.83 -18.71
C GLU A 331 -15.10 28.35 -18.78
N GLU A 332 -16.26 28.79 -18.30
CA GLU A 332 -16.53 30.22 -18.08
C GLU A 332 -15.88 30.66 -16.75
N VAL A 333 -15.05 31.70 -16.82
CA VAL A 333 -14.48 32.42 -15.68
C VAL A 333 -15.07 33.83 -15.70
N GLU A 334 -15.74 34.23 -14.61
CA GLU A 334 -16.12 35.63 -14.41
C GLU A 334 -14.89 36.40 -13.89
N GLU A 335 -14.49 37.45 -14.59
CA GLU A 335 -13.47 38.41 -14.17
C GLU A 335 -14.19 39.65 -13.61
N ASP A 336 -13.88 40.03 -12.36
CA ASP A 336 -14.31 41.31 -11.78
C ASP A 336 -13.36 42.43 -12.25
N GLU A 337 -13.90 43.48 -12.87
CA GLU A 337 -13.16 44.68 -13.28
C GLU A 337 -12.94 45.63 -12.09
N GLU A 338 -11.69 45.93 -11.72
CA GLU A 338 -11.32 47.10 -10.91
C GLU A 338 -10.32 47.98 -11.68
N ASP A 339 -10.72 49.21 -12.00
CA ASP A 339 -9.89 50.23 -12.64
C ASP A 339 -8.87 50.84 -11.65
N GLU A 340 -7.57 50.81 -11.96
CA GLU A 340 -6.60 51.81 -11.46
C GLU A 340 -5.69 52.31 -12.60
N GLU A 341 -5.32 53.59 -12.56
CA GLU A 341 -4.78 54.36 -13.69
C GLU A 341 -3.24 54.28 -13.85
N GLU A 342 -2.73 54.38 -15.08
CA GLU A 342 -1.30 54.48 -15.38
C GLU A 342 -0.72 55.88 -15.05
N GLU A 343 0.34 55.96 -14.24
CA GLU A 343 1.30 57.08 -14.28
C GLU A 343 2.72 56.55 -14.60
N GLU A 344 3.20 56.81 -15.81
CA GLU A 344 4.62 56.69 -16.17
C GLU A 344 5.46 57.73 -15.39
N LYS A 345 6.67 57.33 -14.93
CA LYS A 345 7.85 58.21 -14.80
C LYS A 345 9.14 57.44 -15.07
N ASP A 346 10.09 58.15 -15.66
CA ASP A 346 11.35 57.65 -16.20
C ASP A 346 12.47 57.49 -15.14
N ASP A 347 13.55 56.82 -15.58
CA ASP A 347 14.97 57.05 -15.29
C ASP A 347 15.44 57.53 -13.89
N GLU A 348 16.40 56.81 -13.31
CA GLU A 348 17.82 57.19 -13.43
C GLU A 348 18.77 56.01 -13.04
N GLU A 349 19.99 56.03 -13.57
CA GLU A 349 21.08 55.07 -13.27
C GLU A 349 21.93 55.59 -12.10
N GLU A 350 22.46 54.70 -11.24
CA GLU A 350 23.72 54.98 -10.53
C GLU A 350 24.43 53.67 -10.11
N GLU A 351 25.70 53.54 -10.52
CA GLU A 351 26.65 52.51 -10.02
C GLU A 351 27.58 53.17 -9.00
N GLU A 352 27.83 52.54 -7.86
CA GLU A 352 29.04 52.80 -7.05
C GLU A 352 29.69 51.48 -6.62
N ASP A 353 30.93 51.26 -7.10
CA ASP A 353 31.89 50.32 -6.52
C ASP A 353 32.41 50.86 -5.18
N GLU A 354 32.71 49.98 -4.21
CA GLU A 354 33.88 50.21 -3.34
C GLU A 354 34.47 48.87 -2.82
N ASN A 355 35.77 48.87 -2.52
CA ASN A 355 36.57 47.68 -2.19
C ASN A 355 37.19 47.81 -0.79
N GLU A 356 37.49 46.69 -0.13
CA GLU A 356 38.58 46.44 0.85
C GLU A 356 38.47 44.94 1.24
N GLU A 357 39.49 44.06 1.30
CA GLU A 357 40.91 44.12 1.72
C GLU A 357 41.11 44.49 3.21
N ASP A 358 41.80 43.73 4.07
CA ASP A 358 42.21 42.30 4.02
C ASP A 358 41.63 41.57 5.28
N GLU A 359 42.26 40.92 6.26
CA GLU A 359 43.61 40.38 6.51
C GLU A 359 43.45 39.07 7.32
N ASN A 360 44.56 38.36 7.62
CA ASN A 360 44.58 37.05 8.31
C ASN A 360 44.48 37.17 9.84
N GLU A 361 44.14 36.05 10.52
CA GLU A 361 44.85 35.68 11.76
C GLU A 361 44.83 34.16 11.99
N GLU A 362 46.02 33.56 12.10
CA GLU A 362 46.25 32.19 12.58
C GLU A 362 46.61 32.26 14.07
N VAL A 363 46.05 31.35 14.89
CA VAL A 363 46.59 31.03 16.23
C VAL A 363 46.50 29.52 16.43
N GLU A 364 47.60 28.93 16.90
CA GLU A 364 47.77 27.49 17.13
C GLU A 364 47.54 27.11 18.61
N GLU A 365 47.64 25.80 18.88
CA GLU A 365 47.90 25.20 20.22
C GLU A 365 46.76 25.32 21.27
N ASP A 366 46.60 24.41 22.23
CA ASP A 366 47.52 23.37 22.69
C ASP A 366 46.80 22.06 23.10
N ASP A 367 47.58 21.03 23.47
CA ASP A 367 47.14 19.71 23.97
C ASP A 367 46.32 19.76 25.28
N GLU A 368 45.53 18.71 25.56
CA GLU A 368 45.81 17.81 26.71
C GLU A 368 45.03 16.48 26.62
N ASN A 369 45.61 15.40 27.14
CA ASN A 369 44.99 14.08 27.25
C ASN A 369 44.47 13.89 28.66
N GLU A 370 43.40 13.10 28.84
CA GLU A 370 43.22 12.32 30.06
C GLU A 370 42.51 11.00 29.73
N GLU A 371 43.21 9.89 29.97
CA GLU A 371 42.67 8.53 30.03
C GLU A 371 42.38 8.23 31.50
N GLU A 372 41.17 7.80 31.86
CA GLU A 372 40.94 7.08 33.12
C GLU A 372 40.19 5.77 32.83
N GLU A 373 40.88 4.67 33.07
CA GLU A 373 40.30 3.35 33.31
C GLU A 373 39.98 3.26 34.82
N ASP A 374 38.82 2.72 35.18
CA ASP A 374 38.52 2.25 36.54
C ASP A 374 37.94 0.83 36.42
N GLU A 375 38.70 -0.16 36.88
CA GLU A 375 38.19 -1.50 37.25
C GLU A 375 37.84 -1.50 38.77
N ASP A 376 37.77 -2.69 39.38
CA ASP A 376 37.45 -2.95 40.79
C ASP A 376 35.98 -2.76 41.26
N GLU A 377 35.41 -3.64 42.09
CA GLU A 377 35.59 -5.11 42.19
C GLU A 377 34.38 -5.71 42.94
N ASN A 378 34.18 -7.03 42.79
CA ASN A 378 33.58 -8.01 43.71
C ASN A 378 32.58 -7.57 44.83
N GLU A 379 31.43 -8.25 44.86
CA GLU A 379 30.98 -8.93 46.09
C GLU A 379 30.22 -10.24 45.73
N GLU A 380 30.47 -11.31 46.47
CA GLU A 380 30.01 -12.71 46.25
C GLU A 380 28.90 -13.10 47.25
N GLU A 381 28.08 -14.13 46.99
CA GLU A 381 27.54 -15.04 48.04
C GLU A 381 27.22 -16.47 47.49
N GLU A 382 27.33 -17.48 48.38
CA GLU A 382 27.15 -18.95 48.24
C GLU A 382 26.10 -19.44 49.30
N ASP A 383 25.57 -20.68 49.37
CA ASP A 383 25.72 -21.93 48.59
C ASP A 383 24.59 -22.06 47.50
N GLU A 384 23.84 -23.14 47.19
CA GLU A 384 23.62 -24.54 47.68
C GLU A 384 23.52 -25.53 46.48
N ASP A 385 23.95 -26.79 46.64
CA ASP A 385 23.81 -27.91 45.67
C ASP A 385 22.43 -28.61 45.74
N GLU A 386 22.10 -29.46 44.73
CA GLU A 386 21.69 -30.87 44.95
C GLU A 386 21.59 -31.67 43.62
N GLU A 387 22.32 -32.80 43.54
CA GLU A 387 22.12 -33.90 42.56
C GLU A 387 21.48 -35.13 43.26
N VAL A 388 21.39 -36.28 42.57
CA VAL A 388 20.94 -37.63 43.03
C VAL A 388 19.46 -37.75 43.48
N GLU A 389 18.77 -38.90 43.45
CA GLU A 389 19.12 -40.32 43.15
C GLU A 389 18.27 -40.94 42.02
N GLU A 390 18.59 -42.17 41.62
CA GLU A 390 17.76 -43.08 40.79
C GLU A 390 16.78 -43.95 41.64
N ASP A 391 15.97 -44.79 40.97
CA ASP A 391 15.14 -45.92 41.48
C ASP A 391 13.99 -45.61 42.49
N ASP A 392 12.80 -46.22 42.38
CA ASP A 392 12.53 -47.64 42.72
C ASP A 392 11.24 -48.20 42.05
N GLU A 393 10.99 -49.51 42.20
CA GLU A 393 9.98 -50.31 41.45
C GLU A 393 8.60 -50.47 42.16
N ASN A 394 7.80 -51.45 41.67
CA ASN A 394 6.48 -52.00 42.08
C ASN A 394 5.27 -51.48 41.26
N GLU A 395 4.62 -52.27 40.39
CA GLU A 395 3.93 -53.58 40.55
C GLU A 395 2.52 -53.49 41.14
N GLU A 396 1.51 -53.88 40.33
CA GLU A 396 0.38 -54.72 40.74
C GLU A 396 -0.19 -55.43 39.49
N GLU A 397 -0.39 -56.75 39.58
CA GLU A 397 -1.12 -57.58 38.59
C GLU A 397 -2.65 -57.41 38.84
N GLU A 398 -3.65 -57.99 38.17
CA GLU A 398 -3.84 -59.16 37.30
C GLU A 398 -4.75 -58.70 36.10
N ASP A 399 -5.13 -59.46 35.07
CA ASP A 399 -5.40 -60.90 34.94
C ASP A 399 -5.40 -61.31 33.43
N ALA A 400 -5.39 -62.60 33.09
CA ALA A 400 -5.25 -63.08 31.69
C ALA A 400 -6.27 -64.16 31.28
N GLU A 401 -6.54 -64.31 29.96
CA GLU A 401 -6.97 -65.58 29.36
C GLU A 401 -6.71 -65.61 27.82
N VAL A 402 -6.72 -66.80 27.20
CA VAL A 402 -5.97 -67.14 25.96
C VAL A 402 -6.78 -68.05 25.00
N GLU A 403 -6.50 -68.01 23.69
CA GLU A 403 -6.43 -69.11 22.66
C GLU A 403 -6.32 -68.47 21.23
N GLU A 404 -5.30 -68.71 20.38
CA GLU A 404 -4.97 -69.89 19.52
C GLU A 404 -5.94 -70.11 18.31
N ASP A 405 -5.61 -70.51 17.06
CA ASP A 405 -4.42 -70.50 16.13
C ASP A 405 -5.01 -70.64 14.66
N GLU A 406 -4.41 -70.83 13.47
CA GLU A 406 -3.09 -71.14 12.85
C GLU A 406 -2.56 -69.91 12.03
N GLY A 407 -1.61 -69.89 11.06
CA GLY A 407 -1.05 -70.85 10.07
C GLY A 407 -1.74 -70.74 8.68
N GLU A 408 -1.09 -70.81 7.50
CA GLU A 408 0.32 -70.90 7.05
C GLU A 408 0.51 -70.13 5.71
N GLU A 409 1.76 -69.85 5.30
CA GLU A 409 2.14 -69.51 3.91
C GLU A 409 2.33 -70.76 3.02
N LYS A 410 2.13 -70.68 1.68
CA LYS A 410 3.22 -70.81 0.65
C LYS A 410 2.80 -70.86 -0.84
N GLU A 411 3.74 -70.42 -1.69
CA GLU A 411 4.01 -70.70 -3.12
C GLU A 411 3.19 -71.79 -3.87
N LYS A 412 2.86 -71.68 -5.18
CA LYS A 412 3.83 -71.82 -6.31
C LYS A 412 3.26 -71.53 -7.72
N LYS A 413 4.12 -70.92 -8.56
CA LYS A 413 4.44 -71.19 -9.99
C LYS A 413 3.37 -71.55 -11.05
N HIS A 414 3.39 -70.77 -12.13
CA HIS A 414 3.28 -71.13 -13.57
C HIS A 414 2.49 -72.37 -14.04
N GLN A 415 1.59 -72.13 -15.01
CA GLN A 415 1.80 -72.65 -16.37
C GLN A 415 1.07 -71.81 -17.44
N LEU A 416 1.64 -71.73 -18.66
CA LEU A 416 0.95 -71.22 -19.84
C LEU A 416 0.23 -72.38 -20.54
N ASN A 417 -0.88 -72.10 -21.25
CA ASN A 417 -1.06 -72.73 -22.57
C ASN A 417 -1.90 -71.89 -23.54
N ASN A 418 -2.05 -72.37 -24.77
CA ASN A 418 -2.08 -71.51 -25.96
C ASN A 418 -3.25 -71.78 -26.94
N ARG A 419 -3.64 -70.74 -27.68
CA ARG A 419 -4.32 -70.73 -29.01
C ARG A 419 -5.78 -71.24 -29.15
N GLY A 420 -6.60 -70.38 -29.77
CA GLY A 420 -7.83 -70.69 -30.52
C GLY A 420 -8.22 -69.49 -31.39
N ILE A 421 -8.63 -69.69 -32.65
CA ILE A 421 -8.90 -68.62 -33.64
C ILE A 421 -10.19 -68.95 -34.42
N SER A 422 -10.82 -67.94 -35.04
CA SER A 422 -11.98 -67.96 -35.97
C SER A 422 -13.36 -67.78 -35.29
N THR A 423 -14.37 -67.08 -35.85
CA THR A 423 -14.44 -66.24 -37.07
C THR A 423 -15.58 -65.20 -37.00
N PHE A 424 -15.62 -64.25 -37.95
CA PHE A 424 -16.74 -63.37 -38.36
C PHE A 424 -18.16 -64.02 -38.29
N LYS A 425 -19.29 -63.28 -38.18
CA LYS A 425 -19.63 -61.91 -38.67
C LYS A 425 -20.98 -61.39 -38.09
N ASP A 426 -21.14 -60.05 -38.02
CA ASP A 426 -22.41 -59.25 -37.92
C ASP A 426 -23.38 -59.56 -36.72
N GLU A 427 -24.30 -58.71 -36.23
CA GLU A 427 -24.92 -57.44 -36.69
C GLU A 427 -24.92 -56.31 -35.61
N ASN A 428 -25.57 -55.17 -35.90
CA ASN A 428 -25.56 -53.92 -35.10
C ASN A 428 -26.75 -53.74 -34.11
N LYS A 429 -26.58 -52.78 -33.19
CA LYS A 429 -27.46 -52.26 -32.10
C LYS A 429 -27.12 -52.85 -30.72
N GLU A 430 -27.22 -52.10 -29.62
CA GLU A 430 -27.76 -50.74 -29.42
C GLU A 430 -26.70 -49.69 -29.06
N MET A 431 -27.08 -48.41 -29.14
CA MET A 431 -26.26 -47.27 -28.70
C MET A 431 -26.90 -46.63 -27.48
N ASN A 432 -26.13 -46.40 -26.41
CA ASN A 432 -26.49 -45.45 -25.36
C ASN A 432 -25.22 -44.87 -24.71
N ASN A 433 -25.18 -43.53 -24.62
CA ASN A 433 -24.11 -42.78 -23.96
C ASN A 433 -24.50 -42.48 -22.51
N ILE A 434 -23.50 -42.12 -21.67
CA ILE A 434 -23.41 -40.87 -20.87
C ILE A 434 -22.44 -41.09 -19.69
N SER A 435 -21.31 -40.36 -19.68
CA SER A 435 -20.48 -40.07 -18.49
C SER A 435 -19.25 -39.19 -18.79
N ASN A 436 -18.75 -39.16 -20.03
CA ASN A 436 -17.48 -38.49 -20.38
C ASN A 436 -17.56 -36.97 -20.69
N ILE A 437 -18.73 -36.33 -20.60
CA ILE A 437 -18.89 -34.92 -20.98
C ILE A 437 -18.38 -33.98 -19.88
N ASP A 438 -18.69 -34.28 -18.61
CA ASP A 438 -18.39 -33.37 -17.51
C ASP A 438 -16.90 -33.34 -17.18
N ALA A 439 -16.21 -34.49 -17.21
CA ALA A 439 -14.75 -34.56 -17.07
C ALA A 439 -14.02 -33.76 -18.16
N SER A 440 -14.55 -33.70 -19.38
CA SER A 440 -13.99 -32.89 -20.47
C SER A 440 -14.20 -31.39 -20.24
N LYS A 441 -15.39 -31.00 -19.75
CA LYS A 441 -15.69 -29.61 -19.39
C LYS A 441 -14.86 -29.12 -18.20
N ASP A 442 -14.71 -29.91 -17.14
CA ASP A 442 -13.90 -29.54 -15.98
C ASP A 442 -12.40 -29.52 -16.31
N ALA A 443 -11.91 -30.38 -17.20
CA ALA A 443 -10.54 -30.29 -17.73
C ALA A 443 -10.31 -28.98 -18.51
N LEU A 444 -11.22 -28.63 -19.43
CA LEU A 444 -11.14 -27.40 -20.22
C LEU A 444 -11.22 -26.14 -19.34
N LYS A 445 -12.14 -26.15 -18.36
CA LYS A 445 -12.29 -25.09 -17.33
C LYS A 445 -11.06 -24.97 -16.45
N THR A 446 -10.43 -26.08 -16.07
CA THR A 446 -9.15 -26.08 -15.33
C THR A 446 -8.03 -25.49 -16.18
N LEU A 447 -8.01 -25.72 -17.50
CA LEU A 447 -7.04 -25.12 -18.43
C LEU A 447 -7.23 -23.60 -18.53
N HIS A 448 -8.47 -23.14 -18.66
CA HIS A 448 -8.80 -21.70 -18.71
C HIS A 448 -8.46 -20.98 -17.39
N ASP A 449 -8.78 -21.60 -16.25
CA ASP A 449 -8.39 -21.09 -14.93
C ASP A 449 -6.85 -21.03 -14.78
N VAL A 450 -6.13 -22.05 -15.26
CA VAL A 450 -4.65 -22.06 -15.33
C VAL A 450 -4.12 -20.83 -16.08
N ASP A 451 -4.67 -20.53 -17.25
CA ASP A 451 -4.20 -19.41 -18.08
C ASP A 451 -4.47 -18.06 -17.42
N ILE A 452 -5.60 -17.90 -16.72
CA ILE A 452 -5.89 -16.70 -15.92
C ILE A 452 -4.85 -16.50 -14.82
N TYR A 453 -4.52 -17.56 -14.06
CA TYR A 453 -3.54 -17.44 -12.99
C TYR A 453 -2.12 -17.14 -13.50
N GLU A 454 -1.72 -17.69 -14.64
CA GLU A 454 -0.43 -17.34 -15.25
C GLU A 454 -0.43 -15.90 -15.80
N ARG A 455 -1.54 -15.42 -16.39
CA ARG A 455 -1.72 -14.01 -16.78
C ARG A 455 -1.64 -13.06 -15.58
N LEU A 456 -2.19 -13.41 -14.42
CA LEU A 456 -2.11 -12.61 -13.20
C LEU A 456 -0.66 -12.51 -12.67
N GLY A 457 0.12 -13.60 -12.78
CA GLY A 457 1.56 -13.60 -12.44
C GLY A 457 2.41 -12.73 -13.39
N PHE A 458 2.06 -12.73 -14.68
CA PHE A 458 2.64 -11.80 -15.65
C PHE A 458 2.25 -10.35 -15.35
N PHE A 459 0.97 -10.08 -15.06
CA PHE A 459 0.46 -8.72 -14.83
C PHE A 459 1.10 -8.02 -13.63
N ILE A 460 1.24 -8.68 -12.47
CA ILE A 460 1.92 -8.06 -11.33
C ILE A 460 3.42 -7.84 -11.60
N SER A 461 4.06 -8.72 -12.37
CA SER A 461 5.46 -8.53 -12.78
C SER A 461 5.63 -7.31 -13.67
N LEU A 462 4.72 -7.13 -14.64
CA LEU A 462 4.68 -5.95 -15.50
C LEU A 462 4.37 -4.67 -14.70
N LYS A 463 3.48 -4.74 -13.70
CA LYS A 463 3.19 -3.62 -12.80
C LYS A 463 4.44 -3.16 -12.03
N LEU A 464 5.20 -4.10 -11.47
CA LEU A 464 6.48 -3.81 -10.80
C LEU A 464 7.52 -3.23 -11.78
N MET A 465 7.65 -3.81 -12.96
CA MET A 465 8.55 -3.30 -14.01
C MET A 465 8.22 -1.87 -14.43
N ASN A 466 6.93 -1.50 -14.49
CA ASN A 466 6.52 -0.14 -14.84
C ASN A 466 6.87 0.90 -13.77
N GLU A 467 6.84 0.56 -12.48
CA GLU A 467 7.35 1.46 -11.42
C GLU A 467 8.88 1.62 -11.52
N ILE A 468 9.62 0.52 -11.77
CA ILE A 468 11.09 0.53 -11.91
C ILE A 468 11.54 1.33 -13.15
N LYS A 469 10.86 1.15 -14.30
CA LYS A 469 11.28 1.70 -15.60
C LYS A 469 11.56 3.20 -15.56
N GLY A 470 10.79 3.96 -14.77
CA GLY A 470 10.89 5.41 -14.76
C GLY A 470 12.10 6.01 -14.03
N LEU A 471 12.99 5.20 -13.43
CA LEU A 471 14.13 5.66 -12.62
C LEU A 471 13.76 6.67 -11.50
N SER A 472 12.51 6.60 -11.05
CA SER A 472 12.02 7.22 -9.83
C SER A 472 12.75 6.61 -8.62
N SER A 473 12.88 7.32 -7.51
CA SER A 473 13.35 6.74 -6.24
C SER A 473 12.21 6.26 -5.33
N ILE A 474 10.98 6.61 -5.69
CA ILE A 474 9.75 6.33 -4.92
C ILE A 474 8.71 5.73 -5.87
N ASP A 475 7.89 4.79 -5.41
CA ASP A 475 6.79 4.26 -6.22
C ASP A 475 5.67 5.28 -6.44
N SER A 476 4.87 5.08 -7.49
CA SER A 476 3.76 5.96 -7.88
C SER A 476 2.69 6.18 -6.78
N SER A 477 2.61 5.32 -5.78
CA SER A 477 1.56 5.34 -4.73
C SER A 477 2.00 6.16 -3.52
N TYR A 478 3.24 6.00 -3.06
CA TYR A 478 3.77 6.64 -1.86
C TYR A 478 4.57 7.92 -2.13
N GLN A 479 4.48 8.51 -3.33
CA GLN A 479 5.06 9.84 -3.64
C GLN A 479 4.70 10.92 -2.59
N TRP A 480 3.51 10.83 -1.99
CA TRP A 480 3.05 11.75 -0.95
C TRP A 480 3.90 11.73 0.32
N LEU A 481 4.49 10.57 0.65
CA LEU A 481 5.18 10.33 1.91
C LEU A 481 6.43 11.21 2.03
N PRO A 482 7.44 11.12 1.14
CA PRO A 482 8.58 12.02 1.20
C PRO A 482 8.20 13.47 0.91
N LEU A 483 7.25 13.76 -0.01
CA LEU A 483 6.85 15.15 -0.29
C LEU A 483 6.35 15.89 0.96
N LEU A 484 5.58 15.23 1.82
CA LEU A 484 5.16 15.77 3.12
C LEU A 484 6.36 16.00 4.05
N TYR A 485 7.24 15.01 4.19
CA TYR A 485 8.39 15.10 5.10
C TYR A 485 9.50 16.03 4.61
N MET A 486 9.64 16.27 3.31
CA MET A 486 10.53 17.30 2.74
C MET A 486 10.09 18.71 3.15
N ALA A 487 8.79 19.01 3.04
CA ALA A 487 8.23 20.30 3.41
C ALA A 487 8.30 20.58 4.92
N LEU A 488 8.17 19.54 5.74
CA LEU A 488 8.24 19.61 7.20
C LEU A 488 9.65 19.35 7.76
N ALA A 489 10.67 19.20 6.90
CA ALA A 489 12.06 19.02 7.27
C ALA A 489 12.67 20.29 7.90
N ASN A 490 13.94 20.19 8.30
CA ASN A 490 14.74 21.34 8.70
C ASN A 490 14.96 22.33 7.54
N ASP A 491 15.09 23.58 7.94
CA ASP A 491 15.37 24.78 7.15
C ASP A 491 16.85 24.92 6.77
N THR A 492 17.74 24.19 7.44
CA THR A 492 19.19 24.27 7.27
C THR A 492 19.74 23.48 6.07
N ALA A 493 18.93 22.69 5.37
CA ALA A 493 19.39 21.80 4.31
C ALA A 493 18.32 21.56 3.22
N VAL A 494 18.79 21.17 2.03
CA VAL A 494 17.93 20.84 0.88
C VAL A 494 17.65 19.34 0.82
N SER A 495 16.41 18.95 1.06
CA SER A 495 15.93 17.60 0.75
C SER A 495 15.72 17.40 -0.75
N LYS A 496 15.96 16.19 -1.27
CA LYS A 496 15.90 15.89 -2.72
C LYS A 496 15.27 14.53 -3.00
N ILE A 497 14.46 14.43 -4.06
CA ILE A 497 13.90 13.17 -4.58
C ILE A 497 13.93 13.13 -6.11
N SER A 498 13.87 11.94 -6.71
CA SER A 498 13.68 11.75 -8.15
C SER A 498 12.33 11.09 -8.41
N LEU A 499 11.49 11.68 -9.25
CA LEU A 499 10.21 11.09 -9.70
C LEU A 499 10.18 10.94 -11.21
N SER A 500 9.68 9.80 -11.70
CA SER A 500 9.49 9.58 -13.15
C SER A 500 8.40 10.49 -13.73
N ALA A 501 7.27 10.60 -13.03
CA ALA A 501 6.20 11.54 -13.29
C ALA A 501 5.45 11.84 -11.99
N LEU A 502 5.06 13.08 -11.77
CA LEU A 502 4.22 13.46 -10.64
C LEU A 502 2.78 12.97 -10.90
N LYS A 503 2.19 12.25 -9.94
CA LYS A 503 0.75 11.92 -10.01
C LYS A 503 -0.10 13.14 -9.62
N PRO A 504 -1.38 13.25 -10.08
CA PRO A 504 -2.26 14.35 -9.69
C PRO A 504 -2.39 14.53 -8.16
N TYR A 505 -2.40 13.43 -7.41
CA TYR A 505 -2.39 13.42 -5.94
C TYR A 505 -1.16 14.13 -5.36
N SER A 506 0.02 13.94 -5.96
CA SER A 506 1.27 14.59 -5.59
C SER A 506 1.32 16.06 -5.98
N ILE A 507 0.77 16.41 -7.16
CA ILE A 507 0.67 17.81 -7.62
C ILE A 507 -0.22 18.62 -6.67
N VAL A 508 -1.38 18.07 -6.28
CA VAL A 508 -2.26 18.75 -5.32
C VAL A 508 -1.66 18.77 -3.91
N LEU A 509 -0.92 17.74 -3.48
CA LEU A 509 -0.16 17.83 -2.23
C LEU A 509 0.85 18.99 -2.25
N ILE A 510 1.63 19.15 -3.34
CA ILE A 510 2.59 20.26 -3.47
C ILE A 510 1.88 21.62 -3.41
N ARG A 511 0.74 21.78 -4.09
CA ARG A 511 -0.09 23.00 -3.97
C ARG A 511 -0.55 23.24 -2.53
N LEU A 512 -1.12 22.23 -1.87
CA LEU A 512 -1.55 22.35 -0.47
C LEU A 512 -0.38 22.64 0.48
N LEU A 513 0.81 22.08 0.27
CA LEU A 513 2.00 22.38 1.09
C LEU A 513 2.44 23.84 0.93
N ARG A 514 2.36 24.41 -0.27
CA ARG A 514 2.50 25.86 -0.48
C ARG A 514 1.42 26.66 0.25
N ASP A 515 0.16 26.26 0.14
CA ASP A 515 -0.96 27.06 0.69
C ASP A 515 -1.03 26.99 2.24
N PHE A 516 -0.67 25.84 2.83
CA PHE A 516 -0.60 25.65 4.28
C PHE A 516 0.71 26.16 4.90
N PHE A 517 1.86 26.01 4.25
CA PHE A 517 3.19 26.24 4.85
C PHE A 517 4.12 27.19 4.07
N SER A 518 3.66 27.79 2.97
CA SER A 518 4.45 28.65 2.08
C SER A 518 5.68 27.96 1.45
N VAL A 519 5.69 26.63 1.41
CA VAL A 519 6.79 25.82 0.86
C VAL A 519 6.77 25.85 -0.67
N VAL A 520 7.95 26.07 -1.27
CA VAL A 520 8.16 26.02 -2.72
C VAL A 520 9.10 24.85 -3.05
N PHE A 521 8.69 24.06 -4.05
CA PHE A 521 9.47 22.94 -4.58
C PHE A 521 10.12 23.33 -5.90
N ASP A 522 11.45 23.19 -6.01
CA ASP A 522 12.20 23.31 -7.25
C ASP A 522 12.07 21.98 -8.02
N ILE A 523 11.48 22.01 -9.22
CA ILE A 523 11.14 20.82 -10.01
C ILE A 523 11.87 20.89 -11.35
N GLN A 524 12.97 20.15 -11.48
CA GLN A 524 13.87 20.21 -12.63
C GLN A 524 13.74 18.94 -13.47
N LYS A 525 13.43 19.07 -14.76
CA LYS A 525 13.46 17.95 -15.71
C LYS A 525 14.92 17.58 -15.98
N VAL A 526 15.33 16.40 -15.51
CA VAL A 526 16.67 15.82 -15.74
C VAL A 526 16.55 14.72 -16.78
N GLU A 527 17.22 14.88 -17.91
CA GLU A 527 17.25 13.88 -18.97
C GLU A 527 18.26 12.77 -18.61
N LYS A 528 17.85 11.51 -18.73
CA LYS A 528 18.64 10.32 -18.39
C LYS A 528 19.10 9.58 -19.65
N SER A 529 18.33 9.66 -20.73
CA SER A 529 18.68 9.20 -22.07
C SER A 529 17.96 10.06 -23.12
N GLN A 530 18.14 9.76 -24.41
CA GLN A 530 17.45 10.46 -25.52
C GLN A 530 15.91 10.32 -25.49
N ILE A 531 15.36 9.45 -24.64
CA ILE A 531 13.92 9.15 -24.56
C ILE A 531 13.42 9.22 -23.10
N GLU A 532 14.29 8.97 -22.11
CA GLU A 532 13.90 8.87 -20.70
C GLU A 532 14.35 10.10 -19.91
N TYR A 533 13.41 10.66 -19.15
CA TYR A 533 13.63 11.80 -18.25
C TYR A 533 13.03 11.50 -16.88
N SER A 534 13.53 12.21 -15.88
CA SER A 534 13.09 12.15 -14.48
C SER A 534 13.03 13.57 -13.92
N TYR A 535 12.05 13.87 -13.08
CA TYR A 535 11.96 15.13 -12.35
C TYR A 535 12.77 15.03 -11.05
N LEU A 536 13.88 15.78 -10.99
CA LEU A 536 14.58 16.04 -9.74
C LEU A 536 13.81 17.11 -8.98
N ILE A 537 13.24 16.75 -7.85
CA ILE A 537 12.48 17.65 -6.98
C ILE A 537 13.32 17.98 -5.76
N LYS A 538 13.52 19.26 -5.47
CA LYS A 538 14.24 19.77 -4.31
C LYS A 538 13.35 20.66 -3.45
N CYS A 539 13.61 20.67 -2.15
CA CYS A 539 12.86 21.48 -1.18
C CYS A 539 13.76 21.83 0.00
N VAL A 540 13.65 23.05 0.52
CA VAL A 540 14.07 23.38 1.90
C VAL A 540 12.81 23.25 2.78
N GLY A 541 12.92 22.64 3.95
CA GLY A 541 11.78 22.49 4.85
C GLY A 541 11.53 23.75 5.70
N ILE A 542 10.36 23.86 6.32
CA ILE A 542 10.01 25.02 7.16
C ILE A 542 10.64 25.02 8.56
N GLY A 543 11.51 24.05 8.88
CA GLY A 543 12.02 23.87 10.23
C GLY A 543 10.96 23.41 11.22
N TYR A 544 9.98 22.59 10.80
CA TYR A 544 8.83 22.25 11.65
C TYR A 544 9.26 21.52 12.92
N ARG A 545 8.94 22.14 14.07
CA ARG A 545 9.22 21.60 15.41
C ARG A 545 7.91 21.18 16.07
N ASN A 546 7.89 19.97 16.62
CA ASN A 546 6.77 19.48 17.40
C ASN A 546 6.73 20.20 18.75
N PHE A 547 5.98 21.31 18.82
CA PHE A 547 5.80 22.12 20.03
C PHE A 547 5.13 21.37 21.19
N SER A 548 4.47 20.25 20.93
CA SER A 548 3.81 19.45 21.96
C SER A 548 4.75 18.47 22.66
N LYS A 549 5.81 18.01 22.00
CA LYS A 549 6.82 17.14 22.60
C LYS A 549 7.69 17.95 23.57
N LYS A 550 7.55 17.67 24.87
CA LYS A 550 8.34 18.30 25.95
C LYS A 550 9.84 18.25 25.64
N THR A 551 10.53 19.37 25.78
CA THR A 551 12.00 19.43 25.83
C THR A 551 12.45 19.37 27.29
N PHE A 552 12.82 18.17 27.71
CA PHE A 552 13.69 17.87 28.84
C PHE A 552 14.86 17.05 28.29
#